data_AF-O45257-F1
#
_entry.id   AF-O45257-F1
#
_cell.length_a   1.000
_cell.length_b   1.000
_cell.length_c   1.000
_cell.angle_alpha   90.00
_cell.angle_beta   90.00
_cell.angle_gamma   90.00
#
_symmetry.space_group_name_H-M   'P 1'
#
loop_
_entity.id
_entity.type
_entity.pdbx_description
1 polymer ?
#
loop_
_entity_poly.entity_id
_entity_poly.type
_entity_poly.pdbx_seq_one_letter_code
_entity_poly.pdbx_strand_id
1 'polypeptide(L)'
;MNASRQKEILEAIQREEQALRNQKNAYEEELMTREKIDQEMLKQAYENKNHIEETIFAEIDALKEKNVRFQEKCHNERKQFGLKIWKTVEENNADVLNEMQRTNEIKLGNQQNKVDRELRMHALEQWTPETKVYVGNELKKDRKEAVFIVAVKRIVSAGQDLTDEVDSLADHTFELTTGCKRSALESDIGLCEHIVSMIISKIAELQDRCLEISIFCTTDHTMVKPVQKNAEEIGKSAREILMHLERFQVSLSDDPNTNSIKLFESVQTKNDRLKRMIKLIPDVTETNYAVTYLKKRIENGMDL
;
A
#
# COMPACT_ATOMS: atom_id res chain seq x y z
N MET A 1 23.77 63.82 106.65
CA MET A 1 23.63 63.46 105.22
C MET A 1 22.43 64.20 104.66
N ASN A 2 22.64 64.98 103.60
CA ASN A 2 21.70 66.01 103.10
C ASN A 2 20.43 65.40 102.48
N ALA A 3 19.26 65.86 102.92
CA ALA A 3 17.95 65.53 102.37
C ALA A 3 17.85 65.73 100.83
N SER A 4 18.65 66.64 100.26
CA SER A 4 18.74 66.87 98.81
C SER A 4 19.28 65.64 98.03
N ARG A 5 20.30 64.95 98.57
CA ARG A 5 20.87 63.75 97.93
C ARG A 5 19.89 62.58 97.98
N GLN A 6 19.13 62.46 99.06
CA GLN A 6 18.09 61.42 99.17
C GLN A 6 16.97 61.64 98.15
N LYS A 7 16.57 62.90 97.91
CA LYS A 7 15.55 63.23 96.91
C LYS A 7 16.01 62.93 95.48
N GLU A 8 17.25 63.27 95.13
CA GLU A 8 17.81 62.93 93.81
C GLU A 8 17.91 61.41 93.60
N ILE A 9 18.33 60.66 94.63
CA ILE A 9 18.37 59.19 94.57
C ILE A 9 16.96 58.61 94.39
N LEU A 10 15.96 59.12 95.11
CA LEU A 10 14.57 58.70 94.96
C LEU A 10 14.00 59.00 93.56
N GLU A 11 14.27 60.18 93.02
CA GLU A 11 13.86 60.55 91.66
C GLU A 11 14.59 59.73 90.58
N ALA A 12 15.85 59.36 90.81
CA ALA A 12 16.60 58.46 89.95
C ALA A 12 16.02 57.03 89.99
N ILE A 13 15.72 56.50 91.18
CA ILE A 13 15.07 55.20 91.37
C ILE A 13 13.69 55.19 90.68
N GLN A 14 12.90 56.25 90.82
CA GLN A 14 11.60 56.35 90.14
C GLN A 14 11.74 56.41 88.61
N ARG A 15 12.75 57.12 88.08
CA ARG A 15 13.04 57.12 86.64
C ARG A 15 13.49 55.76 86.13
N GLU A 16 14.32 55.06 86.89
CA GLU A 16 14.78 53.71 86.56
C GLU A 16 13.61 52.71 86.63
N GLU A 17 12.75 52.79 87.66
CA GLU A 17 11.56 51.96 87.78
C GLU A 17 10.57 52.22 86.63
N GLN A 18 10.37 53.48 86.24
CA GLN A 18 9.55 53.84 85.09
C GLN A 18 10.15 53.34 83.77
N ALA A 19 11.48 53.41 83.62
CA ALA A 19 12.17 52.87 82.44
C ALA A 19 12.03 51.34 82.36
N LEU A 20 12.14 50.65 83.51
CA LEU A 20 11.99 49.20 83.61
C LEU A 20 10.54 48.75 83.33
N ARG A 21 9.55 49.53 83.78
CA ARG A 21 8.13 49.34 83.41
C ARG A 21 7.90 49.55 81.92
N ASN A 22 8.45 50.63 81.34
CA ASN A 22 8.32 50.89 79.91
C ASN A 22 8.99 49.78 79.07
N GLN A 23 10.15 49.28 79.50
CA GLN A 23 10.83 48.17 78.84
C GLN A 23 10.01 46.87 78.94
N LYS A 24 9.45 46.58 80.11
CA LYS A 24 8.58 45.42 80.31
C LYS A 24 7.33 45.49 79.43
N ASN A 25 6.68 46.66 79.37
CA ASN A 25 5.52 46.88 78.51
C ASN A 25 5.89 46.73 77.02
N ALA A 26 7.04 47.25 76.59
CA ALA A 26 7.53 47.09 75.22
C ALA A 26 7.80 45.62 74.87
N TYR A 27 8.38 44.84 75.79
CA TYR A 27 8.56 43.40 75.59
C TYR A 27 7.22 42.64 75.57
N GLU A 28 6.28 42.97 76.45
CA GLU A 28 4.94 42.36 76.44
C GLU A 28 4.20 42.70 75.14
N GLU A 29 4.27 43.94 74.65
CA GLU A 29 3.72 44.33 73.34
C GLU A 29 4.39 43.58 72.19
N GLU A 30 5.73 43.49 72.17
CA GLU A 30 6.45 42.73 71.14
C GLU A 30 6.05 41.25 71.14
N LEU A 31 5.93 40.64 72.32
CA LEU A 31 5.57 39.24 72.49
C LEU A 31 4.13 38.97 72.03
N MET A 32 3.18 39.84 72.41
CA MET A 32 1.81 39.80 71.92
C MET A 32 1.72 40.00 70.39
N THR A 33 2.57 40.86 69.83
CA THR A 33 2.62 41.09 68.38
C THR A 33 3.15 39.85 67.65
N ARG A 34 4.19 39.20 68.17
CA ARG A 34 4.73 37.95 67.63
C ARG A 34 3.73 36.80 67.75
N GLU A 35 3.09 36.62 68.90
CA GLU A 35 2.06 35.59 69.08
C GLU A 35 0.89 35.79 68.10
N LYS A 36 0.49 37.05 67.87
CA LYS A 36 -0.54 37.36 66.88
C LYS A 36 -0.10 37.00 65.46
N ILE A 37 1.14 37.34 65.08
CA ILE A 37 1.71 36.96 63.78
C ILE A 37 1.74 35.43 63.63
N ASP A 38 2.21 34.71 64.65
CA ASP A 38 2.28 33.24 64.62
C ASP A 38 0.89 32.60 64.52
N GLN A 39 -0.12 33.14 65.22
CA GLN A 39 -1.51 32.70 65.10
C GLN A 39 -2.07 32.95 63.70
N GLU A 40 -1.78 34.11 63.09
CA GLU A 40 -2.19 34.41 61.71
C GLU A 40 -1.48 33.50 60.69
N MET A 41 -0.19 33.22 60.88
CA MET A 41 0.54 32.26 60.03
C MET A 41 0.01 30.84 60.17
N LEU A 42 -0.28 30.38 61.40
CA LEU A 42 -0.90 29.08 61.64
C LEU A 42 -2.28 28.99 60.97
N LYS A 43 -3.09 30.04 61.10
CA LYS A 43 -4.40 30.10 60.45
C LYS A 43 -4.29 30.02 58.93
N GLN A 44 -3.38 30.80 58.33
CA GLN A 44 -3.09 30.72 56.89
C GLN A 44 -2.58 29.34 56.47
N ALA A 45 -1.73 28.69 57.28
CA ALA A 45 -1.24 27.34 56.99
C ALA A 45 -2.38 26.30 57.01
N TYR A 46 -3.33 26.41 57.95
CA TYR A 46 -4.52 25.55 57.99
C TYR A 46 -5.46 25.81 56.81
N GLU A 47 -5.70 27.07 56.45
CA GLU A 47 -6.52 27.43 55.29
C GLU A 47 -5.89 26.89 53.99
N ASN A 48 -4.58 27.05 53.81
CA ASN A 48 -3.84 26.50 52.66
C ASN A 48 -3.91 24.97 52.63
N LYS A 49 -3.75 24.30 53.78
CA LYS A 49 -3.86 22.84 53.87
C LYS A 49 -5.26 22.37 53.45
N ASN A 50 -6.31 22.97 53.98
CA ASN A 50 -7.69 22.62 53.63
C ASN A 50 -7.95 22.83 52.14
N HIS A 51 -7.47 23.95 51.58
CA HIS A 51 -7.62 24.22 50.15
C HIS A 51 -6.90 23.19 49.26
N ILE A 52 -5.70 22.76 49.65
CA ILE A 52 -4.97 21.70 48.96
C ILE A 52 -5.72 20.36 49.05
N GLU A 53 -6.23 20.00 50.23
CA GLU A 53 -7.01 18.77 50.42
C GLU A 53 -8.29 18.78 49.57
N GLU A 54 -9.05 19.87 49.56
CA GLU A 54 -10.21 20.06 48.70
C GLU A 54 -9.87 19.90 47.21
N THR A 55 -8.74 20.46 46.78
CA THR A 55 -8.26 20.35 45.40
C THR A 55 -7.91 18.89 45.06
N ILE A 56 -7.21 18.19 45.95
CA ILE A 56 -6.87 16.77 45.78
C ILE A 56 -8.13 15.90 45.71
N PHE A 57 -9.11 16.14 46.59
CA PHE A 57 -10.37 15.39 46.56
C PHE A 57 -11.16 15.63 45.27
N ALA A 58 -11.21 16.88 44.79
CA ALA A 58 -11.84 17.21 43.51
C ALA A 58 -11.14 16.51 42.33
N GLU A 59 -9.79 16.45 42.32
CA GLU A 59 -9.03 15.72 41.30
C GLU A 59 -9.29 14.21 41.36
N ILE A 60 -9.34 13.62 42.56
CA ILE A 60 -9.64 12.19 42.74
C ILE A 60 -11.03 11.85 42.20
N ASP A 61 -12.04 12.67 42.48
CA ASP A 61 -13.40 12.41 42.01
C ASP A 61 -13.51 12.59 40.48
N ALA A 62 -12.82 13.59 39.91
CA ALA A 62 -12.70 13.74 38.46
C ALA A 62 -12.00 12.52 37.80
N LEU A 63 -10.97 11.95 38.44
CA LEU A 63 -10.29 10.75 37.97
C LEU A 63 -11.18 9.50 38.05
N LYS A 64 -11.98 9.35 39.12
CA LYS A 64 -12.95 8.25 39.23
C LYS A 64 -14.00 8.34 38.12
N GLU A 65 -14.56 9.52 37.88
CA GLU A 65 -15.55 9.72 36.81
C GLU A 65 -14.95 9.40 35.44
N LYS A 66 -13.71 9.85 35.18
CA LYS A 66 -12.98 9.52 33.95
C LYS A 66 -12.74 8.02 33.79
N ASN A 67 -12.44 7.31 34.88
CA ASN A 67 -12.23 5.86 34.87
C ASN A 67 -13.53 5.10 34.55
N VAL A 68 -14.67 5.50 35.15
CA VAL A 68 -15.99 4.92 34.83
C VAL A 68 -16.32 5.10 33.35
N ARG A 69 -16.17 6.33 32.81
CA ARG A 69 -16.39 6.60 31.38
C ARG A 69 -15.47 5.78 30.49
N PHE A 70 -14.21 5.58 30.88
CA PHE A 70 -13.26 4.74 30.13
C PHE A 70 -13.68 3.26 30.14
N GLN A 71 -14.10 2.72 31.29
CA GLN A 71 -14.57 1.35 31.39
C GLN A 71 -15.84 1.09 30.57
N GLU A 72 -16.80 2.02 30.61
CA GLU A 72 -18.01 1.96 29.78
C GLU A 72 -17.65 1.98 28.28
N LYS A 73 -16.71 2.85 27.89
CA LYS A 73 -16.23 2.94 26.51
C LYS A 73 -15.57 1.62 26.08
N CYS A 74 -14.65 1.07 26.88
CA CYS A 74 -14.01 -0.21 26.58
C CYS A 74 -15.01 -1.37 26.51
N HIS A 75 -16.01 -1.40 27.39
CA HIS A 75 -17.05 -2.43 27.37
C HIS A 75 -17.90 -2.36 26.08
N ASN A 76 -18.30 -1.15 25.69
CA ASN A 76 -19.01 -0.91 24.44
C ASN A 76 -18.16 -1.28 23.22
N GLU A 77 -16.89 -0.89 23.18
CA GLU A 77 -15.96 -1.27 22.10
C GLU A 77 -15.83 -2.80 21.98
N ARG A 78 -15.69 -3.50 23.11
CA ARG A 78 -15.60 -4.98 23.11
C ARG A 78 -16.89 -5.64 22.62
N LYS A 79 -18.05 -5.10 22.99
CA LYS A 79 -19.36 -5.57 22.51
C LYS A 79 -19.53 -5.33 21.01
N GLN A 80 -19.17 -4.15 20.52
CA GLN A 80 -19.20 -3.81 19.09
C GLN A 80 -18.24 -4.68 18.29
N PHE A 81 -17.03 -4.94 18.81
CA PHE A 81 -16.07 -5.84 18.20
C PHE A 81 -16.60 -7.27 18.10
N GLY A 82 -17.22 -7.79 19.17
CA GLY A 82 -17.87 -9.11 19.16
C GLY A 82 -19.01 -9.21 18.12
N LEU A 83 -19.85 -8.18 18.01
CA LEU A 83 -20.91 -8.12 16.99
C LEU A 83 -20.32 -8.10 15.58
N LYS A 84 -19.23 -7.35 15.36
CA LYS A 84 -18.54 -7.30 14.07
C LYS A 84 -17.99 -8.66 13.68
N ILE A 85 -17.34 -9.38 14.61
CA ILE A 85 -16.86 -10.75 14.36
C ILE A 85 -18.02 -11.67 13.98
N TRP A 86 -19.12 -11.66 14.74
CA TRP A 86 -20.28 -12.51 14.44
C TRP A 86 -20.85 -12.25 13.06
N LYS A 87 -21.01 -10.97 12.70
CA LYS A 87 -21.49 -10.58 11.38
C LYS A 87 -20.56 -11.05 10.26
N THR A 88 -19.24 -10.88 10.43
CA THR A 88 -18.25 -11.39 9.47
C THR A 88 -18.26 -12.91 9.36
N VAL A 89 -18.47 -13.64 10.47
CA VAL A 89 -18.60 -15.11 10.43
C VAL A 89 -19.86 -15.53 9.69
N GLU A 90 -20.98 -14.85 9.90
CA GLU A 90 -22.24 -15.12 9.20
C GLU A 90 -22.14 -14.84 7.69
N GLU A 91 -21.53 -13.71 7.31
CA GLU A 91 -21.23 -13.35 5.91
C GLU A 91 -20.32 -14.42 5.27
N ASN A 92 -19.21 -14.78 5.92
CA ASN A 92 -18.29 -15.81 5.42
C ASN A 92 -18.97 -17.19 5.27
N ASN A 93 -19.88 -17.54 6.18
CA ASN A 93 -20.58 -18.82 6.12
C ASN A 93 -21.57 -18.86 4.94
N ALA A 94 -22.26 -17.74 4.66
CA ALA A 94 -23.09 -17.61 3.47
C ALA A 94 -22.26 -17.74 2.18
N ASP A 95 -21.07 -17.13 2.14
CA ASP A 95 -20.15 -17.25 1.00
C ASP A 95 -19.68 -18.69 0.79
N VAL A 96 -19.32 -19.40 1.85
CA VAL A 96 -18.93 -20.83 1.78
C VAL A 96 -20.07 -21.69 1.23
N LEU A 97 -21.31 -21.45 1.66
CA LEU A 97 -22.48 -22.18 1.15
C LEU A 97 -22.73 -21.90 -0.34
N ASN A 98 -22.59 -20.64 -0.76
CA ASN A 98 -22.69 -20.25 -2.17
C ASN A 98 -21.60 -20.93 -3.02
N GLU A 99 -20.35 -20.95 -2.54
CA GLU A 99 -19.25 -21.63 -3.22
C GLU A 99 -19.44 -23.16 -3.28
N MET A 100 -20.02 -23.77 -2.24
CA MET A 100 -20.41 -25.18 -2.28
C MET A 100 -21.47 -25.47 -3.34
N GLN A 101 -22.49 -24.61 -3.46
CA GLN A 101 -23.52 -24.75 -4.49
C GLN A 101 -22.91 -24.63 -5.90
N ARG A 102 -22.11 -23.59 -6.15
CA ARG A 102 -21.37 -23.41 -7.42
C ARG A 102 -20.49 -24.61 -7.74
N THR A 103 -19.76 -25.13 -6.76
CA THR A 103 -18.91 -26.31 -6.93
C THR A 103 -19.73 -27.54 -7.35
N ASN A 104 -20.91 -27.73 -6.77
CA ASN A 104 -21.80 -28.83 -7.14
C ASN A 104 -22.39 -28.67 -8.54
N GLU A 105 -22.79 -27.45 -8.91
CA GLU A 105 -23.23 -27.13 -10.28
C GLU A 105 -22.13 -27.40 -11.31
N ILE A 106 -20.89 -27.01 -11.02
CA ILE A 106 -19.72 -27.30 -11.87
C ILE A 106 -19.51 -28.81 -11.99
N LYS A 107 -19.61 -29.57 -10.89
CA LYS A 107 -19.48 -31.03 -10.92
C LYS A 107 -20.56 -31.69 -11.78
N LEU A 108 -21.82 -31.26 -11.65
CA LEU A 108 -22.92 -31.74 -12.49
C LEU A 108 -22.70 -31.38 -13.96
N GLY A 109 -22.30 -30.13 -14.24
CA GLY A 109 -21.95 -29.69 -15.59
C GLY A 109 -20.80 -30.49 -16.20
N ASN A 110 -19.77 -30.81 -15.41
CA ASN A 110 -18.64 -31.65 -15.85
C ASN A 110 -19.06 -33.09 -16.14
N GLN A 111 -19.98 -33.66 -15.36
CA GLN A 111 -20.54 -34.99 -15.62
C GLN A 111 -21.35 -34.99 -16.92
N GLN A 112 -22.20 -33.99 -17.14
CA GLN A 112 -22.95 -33.84 -18.39
C GLN A 112 -22.01 -33.65 -19.59
N ASN A 113 -21.00 -32.78 -19.47
CA ASN A 113 -19.99 -32.57 -20.50
C ASN A 113 -19.22 -33.85 -20.85
N LYS A 114 -19.00 -34.74 -19.87
CA LYS A 114 -18.37 -36.05 -20.10
C LYS A 114 -19.27 -36.96 -20.94
N VAL A 115 -20.56 -37.07 -20.60
CA VAL A 115 -21.55 -37.84 -21.37
C VAL A 115 -21.68 -37.28 -22.79
N ASP A 116 -21.82 -35.96 -22.93
CA ASP A 116 -21.92 -35.29 -24.22
C ASP A 116 -20.64 -35.46 -25.05
N ARG A 117 -19.48 -35.52 -24.40
CA ARG A 117 -18.21 -35.84 -25.07
C ARG A 117 -18.20 -37.28 -25.56
N GLU A 118 -18.59 -38.25 -24.75
CA GLU A 118 -18.64 -39.67 -25.14
C GLU A 118 -19.59 -39.88 -26.34
N LEU A 119 -20.78 -39.27 -26.31
CA LEU A 119 -21.73 -39.29 -27.44
C LEU A 119 -21.13 -38.66 -28.70
N ARG A 120 -20.45 -37.52 -28.58
CA ARG A 120 -19.74 -36.88 -29.71
C ARG A 120 -18.62 -37.78 -30.26
N MET A 121 -17.83 -38.43 -29.40
CA MET A 121 -16.77 -39.35 -29.84
C MET A 121 -17.35 -40.56 -30.60
N HIS A 122 -18.45 -41.13 -30.12
CA HIS A 122 -19.12 -42.23 -30.83
C HIS A 122 -19.66 -41.77 -32.21
N ALA A 123 -20.21 -40.56 -32.31
CA ALA A 123 -20.62 -40.00 -33.59
C ALA A 123 -19.42 -39.77 -34.54
N LEU A 124 -18.28 -39.31 -34.01
CA LEU A 124 -17.03 -39.13 -34.77
C LEU A 124 -16.48 -40.46 -35.31
N GLU A 125 -16.67 -41.57 -34.59
CA GLU A 125 -16.24 -42.89 -35.03
C GLU A 125 -17.00 -43.38 -36.27
N GLN A 126 -18.25 -42.94 -36.45
CA GLN A 126 -19.07 -43.27 -37.63
C GLN A 126 -18.71 -42.46 -38.87
N TRP A 127 -17.89 -41.42 -38.75
CA TRP A 127 -17.52 -40.60 -39.91
C TRP A 127 -16.75 -41.37 -40.96
N THR A 128 -17.00 -40.99 -42.21
CA THR A 128 -16.28 -41.49 -43.38
C THR A 128 -14.77 -41.25 -43.22
N PRO A 129 -13.90 -42.18 -43.69
CA PRO A 129 -12.45 -42.00 -43.63
C PRO A 129 -11.99 -40.67 -44.24
N GLU A 130 -12.64 -40.23 -45.33
CA GLU A 130 -12.35 -38.95 -45.99
C GLU A 130 -12.63 -37.78 -45.06
N THR A 131 -13.82 -37.70 -44.44
CA THR A 131 -14.16 -36.61 -43.51
C THR A 131 -13.18 -36.57 -42.34
N LYS A 132 -12.80 -37.73 -41.77
CA LYS A 132 -11.80 -37.81 -40.69
C LYS A 132 -10.46 -37.18 -41.10
N VAL A 133 -9.98 -37.46 -42.31
CA VAL A 133 -8.72 -36.89 -42.82
C VAL A 133 -8.81 -35.37 -42.98
N TYR A 134 -9.88 -34.86 -43.59
CA TYR A 134 -10.03 -33.42 -43.81
C TYR A 134 -10.23 -32.64 -42.51
N VAL A 135 -11.10 -33.11 -41.61
CA VAL A 135 -11.28 -32.50 -40.29
C VAL A 135 -9.96 -32.54 -39.50
N GLY A 136 -9.22 -33.65 -39.59
CA GLY A 136 -7.88 -33.76 -38.99
C GLY A 136 -6.90 -32.71 -39.51
N ASN A 137 -6.96 -32.35 -40.79
CA ASN A 137 -6.13 -31.30 -41.38
C ASN A 137 -6.57 -29.90 -40.93
N GLU A 138 -7.87 -29.63 -40.85
CA GLU A 138 -8.37 -28.34 -40.34
C GLU A 138 -8.11 -28.19 -38.82
N LEU A 139 -8.21 -29.27 -38.04
CA LEU A 139 -7.81 -29.27 -36.62
C LEU A 139 -6.32 -28.97 -36.43
N LYS A 140 -5.45 -29.36 -37.39
CA LYS A 140 -4.04 -28.96 -37.35
C LYS A 140 -3.89 -27.45 -37.57
N LYS A 141 -4.74 -26.82 -38.39
CA LYS A 141 -4.76 -25.35 -38.55
C LYS A 141 -5.22 -24.68 -37.26
N ASP A 142 -6.30 -25.17 -36.65
CA ASP A 142 -6.79 -24.68 -35.35
C ASP A 142 -5.70 -24.75 -34.28
N ARG A 143 -4.96 -25.86 -34.19
CA ARG A 143 -3.84 -25.97 -33.24
C ARG A 143 -2.73 -24.96 -33.51
N LYS A 144 -2.35 -24.74 -34.78
CA LYS A 144 -1.34 -23.72 -35.13
C LYS A 144 -1.83 -22.32 -34.81
N GLU A 145 -3.11 -22.04 -35.06
CA GLU A 145 -3.76 -20.77 -34.74
C GLU A 145 -3.79 -20.52 -33.23
N ALA A 146 -4.17 -21.51 -32.42
CA ALA A 146 -4.16 -21.39 -30.97
C ALA A 146 -2.76 -21.05 -30.43
N VAL A 147 -1.71 -21.67 -30.99
CA VAL A 147 -0.31 -21.36 -30.65
C VAL A 147 0.05 -19.93 -31.06
N PHE A 148 -0.40 -19.47 -32.25
CA PHE A 148 -0.21 -18.08 -32.69
C PHE A 148 -0.91 -17.08 -31.74
N ILE A 149 -2.17 -17.32 -31.37
CA ILE A 149 -2.93 -16.46 -30.44
C ILE A 149 -2.21 -16.36 -29.09
N VAL A 150 -1.70 -17.48 -28.57
CA VAL A 150 -0.91 -17.49 -27.33
C VAL A 150 0.36 -16.67 -27.48
N ALA A 151 1.07 -16.76 -28.60
CA ALA A 151 2.26 -15.95 -28.87
C ALA A 151 1.93 -14.45 -28.92
N VAL A 152 0.80 -14.05 -29.51
CA VAL A 152 0.33 -12.65 -29.50
C VAL A 152 0.10 -12.17 -28.07
N LYS A 153 -0.60 -12.96 -27.25
CA LYS A 153 -0.86 -12.64 -25.84
C LYS A 153 0.42 -12.50 -25.02
N ARG A 154 1.44 -13.32 -25.30
CA ARG A 154 2.76 -13.21 -24.65
C ARG A 154 3.47 -11.90 -24.98
N ILE A 155 3.39 -11.40 -26.22
CA ILE A 155 3.93 -10.08 -26.57
C ILE A 155 3.22 -8.98 -25.77
N VAL A 156 1.88 -9.03 -25.71
CA VAL A 156 1.10 -8.03 -24.97
C VAL A 156 1.48 -8.02 -23.49
N SER A 157 1.52 -9.20 -22.86
CA SER A 157 1.91 -9.36 -21.45
C SER A 157 3.33 -8.86 -21.20
N ALA A 158 4.33 -9.36 -21.94
CA ALA A 158 5.72 -8.95 -21.77
C ALA A 158 5.91 -7.45 -22.02
N GLY A 159 5.14 -6.88 -22.94
CA GLY A 159 5.11 -5.46 -23.20
C GLY A 159 4.57 -4.66 -22.01
N GLN A 160 3.45 -5.09 -21.42
CA GLN A 160 2.87 -4.47 -20.24
C GLN A 160 3.80 -4.59 -19.03
N ASP A 161 4.35 -5.79 -18.79
CA ASP A 161 5.27 -6.06 -17.69
C ASP A 161 6.52 -5.18 -17.77
N LEU A 162 7.05 -4.95 -18.98
CA LEU A 162 8.14 -4.00 -19.20
C LEU A 162 7.71 -2.56 -18.89
N THR A 163 6.53 -2.15 -19.37
CA THR A 163 6.08 -0.77 -19.21
C THR A 163 5.79 -0.41 -17.76
N ASP A 164 5.27 -1.35 -16.98
CA ASP A 164 4.99 -1.20 -15.55
C ASP A 164 6.31 -1.11 -14.75
N GLU A 165 7.34 -1.84 -15.17
CA GLU A 165 8.67 -1.78 -14.55
C GLU A 165 9.40 -0.46 -14.85
N VAL A 166 9.21 0.10 -16.04
CA VAL A 166 9.75 1.43 -16.34
C VAL A 166 9.01 2.52 -15.54
N ASP A 167 7.72 2.33 -15.26
CA ASP A 167 6.95 3.27 -14.44
C ASP A 167 7.35 3.19 -12.96
N SER A 168 7.67 2.00 -12.43
CA SER A 168 8.12 1.81 -11.04
C SER A 168 9.43 2.57 -10.74
N LEU A 169 10.26 2.80 -11.77
CA LEU A 169 11.49 3.58 -11.66
C LEU A 169 11.24 5.08 -11.41
N ALA A 170 10.02 5.60 -11.67
CA ALA A 170 9.73 7.03 -11.58
C ALA A 170 9.83 7.57 -10.14
N ASP A 171 9.33 6.83 -9.16
CA ASP A 171 9.30 7.26 -7.76
C ASP A 171 10.73 7.41 -7.23
N HIS A 172 11.58 6.41 -7.46
CA HIS A 172 12.98 6.44 -7.03
C HIS A 172 13.81 7.47 -7.80
N THR A 173 13.53 7.68 -9.09
CA THR A 173 14.23 8.72 -9.86
C THR A 173 13.89 10.13 -9.37
N PHE A 174 12.65 10.35 -8.90
CA PHE A 174 12.25 11.62 -8.31
C PHE A 174 12.96 11.90 -6.98
N GLU A 175 13.12 10.88 -6.13
CA GLU A 175 13.83 10.95 -4.85
C GLU A 175 15.31 11.35 -5.02
N LEU A 176 15.96 10.96 -6.13
CA LEU A 176 17.33 11.39 -6.46
C LEU A 176 17.48 12.91 -6.54
N THR A 177 16.44 13.66 -6.89
CA THR A 177 16.54 15.13 -7.07
C THR A 177 16.01 15.97 -5.94
N THR A 178 15.15 15.42 -5.10
CA THR A 178 14.61 16.14 -3.94
C THR A 178 15.56 16.13 -2.74
N GLY A 179 16.71 15.45 -2.84
CA GLY A 179 17.86 15.67 -1.96
C GLY A 179 17.66 15.10 -0.56
N CYS A 180 17.20 13.85 -0.46
CA CYS A 180 17.14 13.14 0.81
C CYS A 180 18.56 12.93 1.39
N LYS A 181 18.63 12.64 2.70
CA LYS A 181 19.90 12.35 3.42
C LYS A 181 20.78 11.42 2.57
N ARG A 182 22.10 11.59 2.60
CA ARG A 182 23.06 10.78 1.81
C ARG A 182 22.80 9.27 1.84
N SER A 183 22.38 8.73 2.99
CA SER A 183 22.02 7.32 3.14
C SER A 183 20.76 6.91 2.36
N ALA A 184 19.78 7.80 2.23
CA ALA A 184 18.61 7.59 1.38
C ALA A 184 19.03 7.63 -0.09
N LEU A 185 19.86 8.60 -0.49
CA LEU A 185 20.38 8.69 -1.86
C LEU A 185 21.13 7.40 -2.29
N GLU A 186 21.99 6.84 -1.43
CA GLU A 186 22.68 5.57 -1.72
C GLU A 186 21.70 4.40 -1.85
N SER A 187 20.65 4.37 -1.03
CA SER A 187 19.57 3.37 -1.12
C SER A 187 18.77 3.52 -2.42
N ASP A 188 18.42 4.75 -2.80
CA ASP A 188 17.60 5.05 -3.97
C ASP A 188 18.38 4.79 -5.27
N ILE A 189 19.69 5.07 -5.29
CA ILE A 189 20.58 4.66 -6.39
C ILE A 189 20.59 3.14 -6.51
N GLY A 190 20.79 2.41 -5.40
CA GLY A 190 20.78 0.94 -5.42
C GLY A 190 19.44 0.35 -5.89
N LEU A 191 18.31 0.97 -5.53
CA LEU A 191 16.98 0.60 -6.03
C LEU A 191 16.82 0.92 -7.52
N CYS A 192 17.27 2.10 -7.98
CA CYS A 192 17.28 2.45 -9.40
C CYS A 192 18.11 1.44 -10.21
N GLU A 193 19.31 1.09 -9.76
CA GLU A 193 20.16 0.09 -10.42
C GLU A 193 19.50 -1.30 -10.47
N HIS A 194 18.84 -1.70 -9.37
CA HIS A 194 18.10 -2.96 -9.33
C HIS A 194 16.95 -2.98 -10.34
N ILE A 195 16.12 -1.93 -10.35
CA ILE A 195 14.99 -1.80 -11.27
C ILE A 195 15.48 -1.75 -12.71
N VAL A 196 16.54 -0.99 -13.01
CA VAL A 196 17.19 -0.98 -14.33
C VAL A 196 17.58 -2.39 -14.78
N SER A 197 18.19 -3.20 -13.89
CA SER A 197 18.52 -4.59 -14.21
C SER A 197 17.29 -5.45 -14.53
N MET A 198 16.15 -5.19 -13.86
CA MET A 198 14.90 -5.88 -14.17
C MET A 198 14.32 -5.42 -15.50
N ILE A 199 14.33 -4.12 -15.79
CA ILE A 199 13.90 -3.56 -17.07
C ILE A 199 14.71 -4.17 -18.22
N ILE A 200 16.04 -4.28 -18.10
CA ILE A 200 16.90 -4.93 -19.11
C ILE A 200 16.45 -6.38 -19.38
N SER A 201 16.17 -7.13 -18.31
CA SER A 201 15.69 -8.51 -18.43
C SER A 201 14.33 -8.61 -19.14
N LYS A 202 13.40 -7.69 -18.82
CA LYS A 202 12.08 -7.62 -19.47
C LYS A 202 12.16 -7.16 -20.92
N ILE A 203 13.12 -6.29 -21.27
CA ILE A 203 13.40 -5.93 -22.66
C ILE A 203 13.83 -7.16 -23.45
N ALA A 204 14.75 -7.97 -22.92
CA ALA A 204 15.19 -9.20 -23.57
C ALA A 204 14.03 -10.18 -23.78
N GLU A 205 13.19 -10.37 -22.74
CA GLU A 205 12.00 -11.22 -22.87
C GLU A 205 11.04 -10.70 -23.96
N LEU A 206 10.72 -9.40 -23.97
CA LEU A 206 9.84 -8.82 -24.98
C LEU A 206 10.39 -9.02 -26.40
N GLN A 207 11.70 -8.83 -26.58
CA GLN A 207 12.36 -9.07 -27.86
C GLN A 207 12.24 -10.53 -28.31
N ASP A 208 12.45 -11.48 -27.40
CA ASP A 208 12.28 -12.90 -27.69
C ASP A 208 10.83 -13.22 -28.08
N ARG A 209 9.82 -12.64 -27.40
CA ARG A 209 8.40 -12.80 -27.78
C ARG A 209 8.10 -12.19 -29.15
N CYS A 210 8.67 -11.04 -29.47
CA CYS A 210 8.53 -10.43 -30.79
C CYS A 210 9.16 -11.29 -31.89
N LEU A 211 10.32 -11.91 -31.61
CA LEU A 211 10.98 -12.84 -32.53
C LEU A 211 10.18 -14.15 -32.70
N GLU A 212 9.55 -14.66 -31.64
CA GLU A 212 8.66 -15.84 -31.68
C GLU A 212 7.53 -15.66 -32.71
N ILE A 213 7.01 -14.44 -32.89
CA ILE A 213 5.97 -14.18 -33.90
C ILE A 213 6.49 -14.24 -35.35
N SER A 214 7.78 -13.96 -35.57
CA SER A 214 8.36 -13.95 -36.92
C SER A 214 8.37 -15.32 -37.60
N ILE A 215 8.41 -16.41 -36.82
CA ILE A 215 8.43 -17.78 -37.34
C ILE A 215 7.05 -18.29 -37.79
N PHE A 216 5.96 -17.57 -37.46
CA PHE A 216 4.61 -17.91 -37.90
C PHE A 216 4.39 -17.49 -39.35
N CYS A 217 5.08 -18.13 -40.29
CA CYS A 217 4.85 -17.96 -41.73
C CYS A 217 3.75 -18.89 -42.27
N THR A 218 3.18 -19.77 -41.43
CA THR A 218 2.40 -20.94 -41.88
C THR A 218 0.98 -21.02 -41.37
N THR A 219 0.47 -19.98 -40.72
CA THR A 219 -0.93 -19.88 -40.30
C THR A 219 -1.73 -19.12 -41.36
N ASP A 220 -2.87 -19.70 -41.77
CA ASP A 220 -3.81 -19.07 -42.72
C ASP A 220 -4.58 -17.89 -42.09
N HIS A 221 -4.19 -17.44 -40.90
CA HIS A 221 -4.90 -16.41 -40.16
C HIS A 221 -4.59 -15.02 -40.75
N THR A 222 -5.65 -14.31 -41.11
CA THR A 222 -5.62 -12.95 -41.69
C THR A 222 -4.84 -11.91 -40.88
N MET A 223 -4.64 -12.11 -39.57
CA MET A 223 -3.98 -11.17 -38.65
C MET A 223 -2.48 -11.42 -38.51
N VAL A 224 -1.92 -12.49 -39.09
CA VAL A 224 -0.50 -12.82 -38.97
C VAL A 224 0.39 -11.68 -39.44
N LYS A 225 0.16 -11.13 -40.64
CA LYS A 225 0.96 -10.04 -41.19
C LYS A 225 0.84 -8.74 -40.37
N PRO A 226 -0.37 -8.26 -40.00
CA PRO A 226 -0.51 -7.14 -39.07
C PRO A 226 0.24 -7.33 -37.75
N VAL A 227 0.10 -8.50 -37.12
CA VAL A 227 0.75 -8.79 -35.83
C VAL A 227 2.27 -8.86 -35.98
N GLN A 228 2.80 -9.46 -37.04
CA GLN A 228 4.24 -9.50 -37.32
C GLN A 228 4.82 -8.10 -37.47
N LYS A 229 4.12 -7.22 -38.21
CA LYS A 229 4.53 -5.83 -38.35
C LYS A 229 4.56 -5.10 -37.00
N ASN A 230 3.49 -5.23 -36.20
CA ASN A 230 3.43 -4.63 -34.87
C ASN A 230 4.53 -5.17 -33.94
N ALA A 231 4.78 -6.48 -33.98
CA ALA A 231 5.84 -7.12 -33.20
C ALA A 231 7.24 -6.60 -33.58
N GLU A 232 7.52 -6.41 -34.87
CA GLU A 232 8.78 -5.83 -35.35
C GLU A 232 8.96 -4.39 -34.83
N GLU A 233 7.91 -3.57 -34.92
CA GLU A 233 7.94 -2.20 -34.43
C GLU A 233 8.10 -2.15 -32.90
N ILE A 234 7.43 -3.03 -32.15
CA ILE A 234 7.56 -3.16 -30.69
C ILE A 234 8.99 -3.57 -30.31
N GLY A 235 9.57 -4.56 -30.98
CA GLY A 235 10.95 -4.97 -30.74
C GLY A 235 11.97 -3.87 -31.07
N LYS A 236 11.69 -2.98 -32.03
CA LYS A 236 12.48 -1.76 -32.27
C LYS A 236 12.31 -0.76 -31.12
N SER A 237 11.08 -0.51 -30.66
CA SER A 237 10.81 0.39 -29.53
C SER A 237 11.47 -0.08 -28.23
N ALA A 238 11.48 -1.39 -27.97
CA ALA A 238 12.16 -1.97 -26.82
C ALA A 238 13.69 -1.74 -26.86
N ARG A 239 14.30 -1.80 -28.06
CA ARG A 239 15.73 -1.43 -28.24
C ARG A 239 15.98 0.05 -28.02
N GLU A 240 15.07 0.92 -28.45
CA GLU A 240 15.18 2.35 -28.15
C GLU A 240 15.17 2.57 -26.63
N ILE A 241 14.25 1.93 -25.89
CA ILE A 241 14.22 2.00 -24.42
C ILE A 241 15.55 1.54 -23.83
N LEU A 242 16.09 0.40 -24.27
CA LEU A 242 17.39 -0.11 -23.80
C LEU A 242 18.51 0.92 -23.96
N MET A 243 18.64 1.53 -25.14
CA MET A 243 19.68 2.53 -25.41
C MET A 243 19.55 3.77 -24.51
N HIS A 244 18.32 4.20 -24.20
CA HIS A 244 18.09 5.32 -23.29
C HIS A 244 18.32 4.92 -21.82
N LEU A 245 17.96 3.68 -21.47
CA LEU A 245 18.15 3.11 -20.14
C LEU A 245 19.63 2.92 -19.81
N GLU A 246 20.45 2.46 -20.76
CA GLU A 246 21.90 2.34 -20.58
C GLU A 246 22.55 3.71 -20.29
N ARG A 247 22.09 4.79 -20.94
CA ARG A 247 22.56 6.15 -20.65
C ARG A 247 22.15 6.62 -19.26
N PHE A 248 20.92 6.32 -18.86
CA PHE A 248 20.42 6.60 -17.51
C PHE A 248 21.22 5.82 -16.45
N GLN A 249 21.50 4.53 -16.70
CA GLN A 249 22.29 3.70 -15.80
C GLN A 249 23.69 4.28 -15.58
N VAL A 250 24.37 4.71 -16.66
CA VAL A 250 25.68 5.36 -16.56
C VAL A 250 25.60 6.66 -15.76
N SER A 251 24.53 7.45 -15.89
CA SER A 251 24.38 8.70 -15.13
C SER A 251 24.17 8.49 -13.63
N LEU A 252 23.61 7.34 -13.21
CA LEU A 252 23.51 7.00 -11.79
C LEU A 252 24.88 6.89 -11.11
N SER A 253 25.89 6.42 -11.84
CA SER A 253 27.27 6.29 -11.33
C SER A 253 28.08 7.59 -11.45
N ASP A 254 27.93 8.32 -12.57
CA ASP A 254 28.79 9.48 -12.87
C ASP A 254 28.30 10.80 -12.23
N ASP A 255 27.00 11.08 -12.31
CA ASP A 255 26.39 12.32 -11.83
C ASP A 255 24.89 12.12 -11.56
N PRO A 256 24.53 11.49 -10.42
CA PRO A 256 23.16 11.11 -10.13
C PRO A 256 22.21 12.30 -10.07
N ASN A 257 22.71 13.49 -9.73
CA ASN A 257 21.90 14.67 -9.42
C ASN A 257 21.60 15.56 -10.64
N THR A 258 22.47 15.62 -11.65
CA THR A 258 22.36 16.67 -12.69
C THR A 258 21.68 16.19 -13.97
N ASN A 259 21.93 14.94 -14.39
CA ASN A 259 21.50 14.45 -15.71
C ASN A 259 20.46 13.32 -15.67
N SER A 260 20.34 12.61 -14.53
CA SER A 260 19.52 11.41 -14.42
C SER A 260 18.04 11.65 -14.71
N ILE A 261 17.43 12.74 -14.24
CA ILE A 261 16.01 13.03 -14.56
C ILE A 261 15.79 13.19 -16.06
N LYS A 262 16.60 14.01 -16.75
CA LYS A 262 16.41 14.25 -18.18
C LYS A 262 16.58 12.97 -19.00
N LEU A 263 17.49 12.10 -18.56
CA LEU A 263 17.70 10.80 -19.19
C LEU A 263 16.50 9.87 -18.92
N PHE A 264 15.96 9.88 -17.70
CA PHE A 264 14.76 9.12 -17.35
C PHE A 264 13.51 9.61 -18.07
N GLU A 265 13.29 10.92 -18.22
CA GLU A 265 12.21 11.49 -19.04
C GLU A 265 12.28 10.99 -20.49
N SER A 266 13.49 10.77 -21.00
CA SER A 266 13.71 10.16 -22.31
C SER A 266 13.28 8.69 -22.32
N VAL A 267 13.63 7.91 -21.29
CA VAL A 267 13.15 6.53 -21.10
C VAL A 267 11.63 6.49 -21.02
N GLN A 268 11.00 7.35 -20.22
CA GLN A 268 9.53 7.44 -20.11
C GLN A 268 8.86 7.79 -21.43
N THR A 269 9.40 8.74 -22.19
CA THR A 269 8.85 9.10 -23.52
C THR A 269 8.83 7.90 -24.47
N LYS A 270 9.86 7.05 -24.42
CA LYS A 270 9.92 5.80 -25.19
C LYS A 270 8.99 4.74 -24.62
N ASN A 271 8.85 4.66 -23.29
CA ASN A 271 7.90 3.79 -22.61
C ASN A 271 6.45 4.08 -23.02
N ASP A 272 6.06 5.35 -23.04
CA ASP A 272 4.72 5.78 -23.45
C ASP A 272 4.42 5.45 -24.92
N ARG A 273 5.44 5.55 -25.78
CA ARG A 273 5.33 5.10 -27.17
C ARG A 273 5.09 3.60 -27.22
N LEU A 274 5.86 2.80 -26.46
CA LEU A 274 5.68 1.35 -26.37
C LEU A 274 4.28 0.98 -25.86
N LYS A 275 3.78 1.61 -24.79
CA LYS A 275 2.41 1.40 -24.27
C LYS A 275 1.36 1.59 -25.34
N ARG A 276 1.48 2.65 -26.16
CA ARG A 276 0.56 2.89 -27.29
C ARG A 276 0.64 1.79 -28.34
N MET A 277 1.84 1.32 -28.67
CA MET A 277 2.04 0.28 -29.67
C MET A 277 1.49 -1.08 -29.22
N ILE A 278 1.65 -1.44 -27.94
CA ILE A 278 1.07 -2.66 -27.37
C ILE A 278 -0.46 -2.64 -27.50
N LYS A 279 -1.09 -1.49 -27.21
CA LYS A 279 -2.55 -1.30 -27.37
C LYS A 279 -3.05 -1.38 -28.82
N LEU A 280 -2.16 -1.26 -29.81
CA LEU A 280 -2.48 -1.35 -31.23
C LEU A 280 -2.31 -2.77 -31.80
N ILE A 281 -1.84 -3.74 -31.00
CA ILE A 281 -1.87 -5.14 -31.40
C ILE A 281 -3.35 -5.55 -31.61
N PRO A 282 -3.72 -6.08 -32.79
CA PRO A 282 -5.09 -6.46 -33.05
C PRO A 282 -5.52 -7.60 -32.11
N ASP A 283 -6.78 -7.60 -31.72
CA ASP A 283 -7.36 -8.75 -31.03
C ASP A 283 -7.48 -9.92 -32.00
N VAL A 284 -6.97 -11.08 -31.60
CA VAL A 284 -6.86 -12.28 -32.44
C VAL A 284 -7.74 -13.36 -31.85
N THR A 285 -8.81 -13.70 -32.57
CA THR A 285 -9.79 -14.70 -32.18
C THR A 285 -9.65 -15.97 -33.02
N GLU A 286 -10.00 -17.12 -32.45
CA GLU A 286 -9.99 -18.40 -33.17
C GLU A 286 -10.93 -18.39 -34.39
N THR A 287 -10.40 -18.73 -35.55
CA THR A 287 -11.16 -18.90 -36.80
C THR A 287 -12.02 -20.17 -36.78
N ASN A 288 -11.65 -21.16 -35.95
CA ASN A 288 -12.36 -22.44 -35.82
C ASN A 288 -12.51 -23.17 -37.18
N TYR A 289 -11.38 -23.37 -37.86
CA TYR A 289 -11.25 -24.01 -39.17
C TYR A 289 -11.99 -25.36 -39.23
N ALA A 290 -11.81 -26.24 -38.25
CA ALA A 290 -12.46 -27.56 -38.25
C ALA A 290 -13.98 -27.47 -38.14
N VAL A 291 -14.49 -26.59 -37.27
CA VAL A 291 -15.94 -26.35 -37.12
C VAL A 291 -16.51 -25.76 -38.40
N THR A 292 -15.81 -24.80 -39.00
CA THR A 292 -16.22 -24.15 -40.26
C THR A 292 -16.28 -25.16 -41.40
N TYR A 293 -15.31 -26.09 -41.48
CA TYR A 293 -15.33 -27.17 -42.47
C TYR A 293 -16.53 -28.11 -42.28
N LEU A 294 -16.80 -28.53 -41.04
CA LEU A 294 -17.94 -29.41 -40.73
C LEU A 294 -19.28 -28.76 -41.06
N LYS A 295 -19.47 -27.48 -40.70
CA LYS A 295 -20.68 -26.73 -41.05
C LYS A 295 -20.89 -26.69 -42.57
N LYS A 296 -19.84 -26.38 -43.34
CA LYS A 296 -19.90 -26.39 -44.81
C LYS A 296 -20.21 -27.77 -45.39
N ARG A 297 -19.69 -28.86 -44.80
CA ARG A 297 -20.00 -30.24 -45.22
C ARG A 297 -21.50 -30.53 -45.07
N ILE A 298 -22.04 -30.22 -43.90
CA ILE A 298 -23.46 -30.41 -43.57
C ILE A 298 -24.35 -29.58 -44.49
N GLU A 299 -24.02 -28.30 -44.69
CA GLU A 299 -24.78 -27.38 -45.57
C GLU A 299 -24.79 -27.83 -47.03
N ASN A 300 -23.73 -28.50 -47.50
CA ASN A 300 -23.64 -29.05 -48.85
C ASN A 300 -24.24 -30.45 -49.00
N GLY A 301 -24.91 -30.99 -47.96
CA GLY A 301 -25.54 -32.31 -48.00
C GLY A 301 -24.56 -33.48 -48.17
N MET A 302 -23.30 -33.28 -47.79
CA MET A 302 -22.30 -34.34 -47.82
C MET A 302 -22.35 -35.14 -46.52
N ASP A 303 -22.26 -36.47 -46.63
CA ASP A 303 -22.14 -37.35 -45.47
C ASP A 303 -20.91 -36.97 -44.63
N LEU A 304 -21.09 -36.99 -43.30
CA LEU A 304 -20.02 -36.87 -42.32
C LEU A 304 -19.31 -38.21 -42.17
#